data_AF-A0A2V0NXD8-F1
#
_entry.id   AF-A0A2V0NXD8-F1
#
_cell.length_a   1.000
_cell.length_b   1.000
_cell.length_c   1.000
_cell.angle_alpha   90.00
_cell.angle_beta   90.00
_cell.angle_gamma   90.00
#
_symmetry.space_group_name_H-M   'P 1'
#
loop_
_entity.id
_entity.type
_entity.pdbx_description
1 polymer ?
#
loop_
_entity_poly.entity_id
_entity_poly.type
_entity_poly.pdbx_seq_one_letter_code
_entity_poly.pdbx_strand_id
1 'polypeptide(L)'
;MITRRRTACSCSCNGSSGGGGGGSSGATSPPRRAPDRATRPLLRLIALLLLARCAAASEGDASPEYRDCVASCEHSGCLPPRLRRWNPTAGGGEGGGEGACRIACPANAAAYAPPLALRLARWDCAADCAYHCMWAIEARRRAAGELTVWKYGGKWPFLRVAGMQEAASVAFSIANLAAHAAGLRRFAAALRAAAPGGEAAAGKPAPAAYPYAWAWLLYGAASLNAWVWSAVFHTRDTRLTERLDYFSADALVAAGLLVVAVRAARLARPSAAAAPAAAAGLGLAWHVRYMAFVKFDYGYNMKVCIAAGVATAAAWVVWAAASRHPARRRLFQFVAAVHAAMALEVLDFPPIGGLLDAHALWHAVTAPLTPLWYDFMCADVAFIAAGGGGGGVGGSTSGGGSAAAAAAAAVAAGPGAPSPTPGGGGGGGRRRAVAAGETPKREL
;
A
#
# COMPACT_ATOMS: atom_id res chain seq x y z
N MET A 1 -67.47 20.09 -10.29
CA MET A 1 -66.55 20.88 -9.44
C MET A 1 -65.39 21.33 -10.34
N ILE A 2 -64.99 22.60 -10.48
CA ILE A 2 -64.68 23.66 -9.49
C ILE A 2 -63.44 23.28 -8.68
N THR A 3 -62.29 23.99 -8.66
CA THR A 3 -61.72 25.15 -9.42
C THR A 3 -60.18 25.16 -9.17
N ARG A 4 -59.24 25.88 -9.82
CA ARG A 4 -59.07 26.93 -10.87
C ARG A 4 -57.64 26.64 -11.50
N ARG A 5 -57.09 27.14 -12.64
CA ARG A 5 -56.84 28.52 -13.17
C ARG A 5 -55.99 29.40 -12.22
N ARG A 6 -55.11 30.35 -12.56
CA ARG A 6 -54.40 30.91 -13.75
C ARG A 6 -52.89 31.03 -13.33
N THR A 7 -51.84 31.53 -14.00
CA THR A 7 -51.42 32.13 -15.30
C THR A 7 -49.86 31.96 -15.32
N ALA A 8 -49.06 31.86 -16.39
CA ALA A 8 -49.07 32.34 -17.78
C ALA A 8 -48.89 33.86 -17.98
N CYS A 9 -47.68 34.30 -18.37
CA CYS A 9 -47.47 35.38 -19.34
C CYS A 9 -46.05 35.37 -19.92
N SER A 10 -45.87 36.00 -21.08
CA SER A 10 -44.62 36.10 -21.86
C SER A 10 -44.39 37.56 -22.28
N CYS A 11 -43.33 37.81 -23.07
CA CYS A 11 -43.07 39.04 -23.83
C CYS A 11 -42.57 40.28 -23.02
N SER A 12 -41.96 41.30 -23.65
CA SER A 12 -40.95 41.31 -24.74
C SER A 12 -40.36 42.73 -24.89
N CYS A 13 -39.26 42.86 -25.63
CA CYS A 13 -38.78 44.05 -26.36
C CYS A 13 -38.58 45.42 -25.64
N ASN A 14 -37.30 45.80 -25.54
CA ASN A 14 -36.68 47.01 -26.14
C ASN A 14 -36.98 48.42 -25.54
N GLY A 15 -35.94 49.27 -25.39
CA GLY A 15 -36.09 50.65 -24.86
C GLY A 15 -34.80 51.44 -24.57
N SER A 16 -34.23 52.04 -25.62
CA SER A 16 -33.19 53.08 -25.75
C SER A 16 -32.54 53.83 -24.55
N SER A 17 -31.22 54.08 -24.73
CA SER A 17 -30.47 55.35 -24.52
C SER A 17 -30.26 55.97 -23.12
N GLY A 18 -28.98 56.25 -22.82
CA GLY A 18 -28.50 57.16 -21.77
C GLY A 18 -26.95 57.15 -21.74
N GLY A 19 -26.30 58.32 -21.68
CA GLY A 19 -24.84 58.44 -21.81
C GLY A 19 -24.12 58.92 -20.53
N GLY A 20 -22.79 58.81 -20.52
CA GLY A 20 -21.93 59.31 -19.44
C GLY A 20 -20.51 58.76 -19.57
N GLY A 21 -19.49 59.63 -19.56
CA GLY A 21 -18.08 59.25 -19.70
C GLY A 21 -17.33 59.14 -18.37
N GLY A 22 -16.17 58.47 -18.40
CA GLY A 22 -15.26 58.37 -17.26
C GLY A 22 -14.19 57.31 -17.51
N GLY A 23 -12.92 57.73 -17.64
CA GLY A 23 -11.81 56.82 -17.95
C GLY A 23 -11.13 56.24 -16.71
N SER A 24 -10.69 54.99 -16.80
CA SER A 24 -9.61 54.46 -15.94
C SER A 24 -8.87 53.31 -16.63
N SER A 25 -7.54 53.27 -16.47
CA SER A 25 -6.66 52.34 -17.18
C SER A 25 -6.61 50.96 -16.51
N GLY A 26 -7.56 50.10 -16.82
CA GLY A 26 -7.61 48.73 -16.32
C GLY A 26 -6.61 47.80 -17.03
N ALA A 27 -5.65 47.22 -16.30
CA ALA A 27 -4.71 46.24 -16.84
C ALA A 27 -5.42 44.91 -17.22
N THR A 28 -5.24 44.47 -18.47
CA THR A 28 -5.93 43.30 -19.03
C THR A 28 -5.33 41.98 -18.53
N SER A 29 -6.11 41.24 -17.72
CA SER A 29 -5.80 39.83 -17.41
C SER A 29 -6.21 38.92 -18.57
N PRO A 30 -5.45 37.86 -18.90
CA PRO A 30 -5.79 36.94 -19.97
C PRO A 30 -7.05 36.11 -19.64
N PRO A 31 -7.90 35.81 -20.64
CA PRO A 31 -9.14 35.07 -20.41
C PRO A 31 -8.87 33.61 -20.04
N ARG A 32 -9.48 33.14 -18.95
CA ARG A 32 -9.49 31.71 -18.59
C ARG A 32 -10.32 30.97 -19.64
N ARG A 33 -9.69 30.08 -20.43
CA ARG A 33 -10.40 29.22 -21.38
C ARG A 33 -11.43 28.37 -20.62
N ALA A 34 -12.70 28.52 -20.96
CA ALA A 34 -13.75 27.64 -20.44
C ALA A 34 -13.58 26.22 -21.02
N PRO A 35 -13.78 25.14 -20.23
CA PRO A 35 -13.67 23.78 -20.73
C PRO A 35 -14.79 23.46 -21.72
N ASP A 36 -14.42 22.77 -22.79
CA ASP A 36 -15.22 22.67 -24.01
C ASP A 36 -16.58 21.99 -23.80
N ARG A 37 -17.64 22.51 -24.45
CA ARG A 37 -19.02 22.01 -24.24
C ARG A 37 -19.19 20.53 -24.61
N ALA A 38 -18.38 20.03 -25.54
CA ALA A 38 -18.36 18.63 -25.98
C ALA A 38 -17.83 17.64 -24.93
N THR A 39 -17.04 18.08 -23.94
CA THR A 39 -16.47 17.18 -22.91
C THR A 39 -17.53 16.59 -21.98
N ARG A 40 -18.61 17.33 -21.72
CA ARG A 40 -19.65 16.98 -20.74
C ARG A 40 -20.52 15.78 -21.14
N PRO A 41 -21.03 15.65 -22.38
CA PRO A 41 -21.74 14.43 -22.79
C PRO A 41 -20.81 13.21 -22.83
N LEU A 42 -19.55 13.34 -23.26
CA LEU A 42 -18.60 12.23 -23.28
C LEU A 42 -18.30 11.71 -21.87
N LEU A 43 -18.04 12.59 -20.90
CA LEU A 43 -17.86 12.21 -19.49
C LEU A 43 -19.10 11.55 -18.88
N ARG A 44 -20.32 11.95 -19.31
CA ARG A 44 -21.57 11.30 -18.89
C ARG A 44 -21.74 9.92 -19.51
N LEU A 45 -21.40 9.74 -20.80
CA LEU A 45 -21.43 8.45 -21.46
C LEU A 45 -20.42 7.47 -20.85
N ILE A 46 -19.19 7.93 -20.60
CA ILE A 46 -18.17 7.15 -19.88
C ILE A 46 -18.65 6.79 -18.47
N ALA A 47 -19.23 7.74 -17.72
CA ALA A 47 -19.79 7.45 -16.40
C ALA A 47 -20.94 6.43 -16.45
N LEU A 48 -21.83 6.49 -17.45
CA LEU A 48 -22.92 5.52 -17.63
C LEU A 48 -22.40 4.12 -18.00
N LEU A 49 -21.40 4.02 -18.88
CA LEU A 49 -20.76 2.76 -19.25
C LEU A 49 -19.97 2.14 -18.08
N LEU A 50 -19.34 2.97 -17.24
CA LEU A 50 -18.69 2.52 -16.00
C LEU A 50 -19.73 2.07 -14.96
N LEU A 51 -20.85 2.78 -14.82
CA LEU A 51 -21.94 2.39 -13.91
C LEU A 51 -22.63 1.09 -14.35
N ALA A 52 -22.78 0.85 -15.65
CA ALA A 52 -23.35 -0.40 -16.18
C ALA A 52 -22.51 -1.64 -15.81
N ARG A 53 -21.19 -1.48 -15.62
CA ARG A 53 -20.30 -2.56 -15.13
C ARG A 53 -20.46 -2.88 -13.64
N CYS A 54 -21.12 -2.04 -12.85
CA CYS A 54 -21.22 -2.22 -11.39
C CYS A 54 -22.31 -3.21 -10.93
N ALA A 55 -23.01 -3.89 -11.84
CA ALA A 55 -24.15 -4.75 -11.51
C ALA A 55 -24.12 -6.16 -12.17
N ALA A 56 -23.05 -6.50 -12.89
CA ALA A 56 -22.85 -7.85 -13.40
C ALA A 56 -22.33 -8.78 -12.30
N ALA A 57 -22.90 -9.98 -12.19
CA ALA A 57 -22.21 -11.10 -11.53
C ALA A 57 -20.98 -11.50 -12.36
N SER A 58 -19.99 -12.15 -11.75
CA SER A 58 -18.82 -12.62 -12.51
C SER A 58 -19.22 -13.72 -13.50
N GLU A 59 -18.43 -13.93 -14.56
CA GLU A 59 -18.80 -14.82 -15.67
C GLU A 59 -19.02 -16.27 -15.20
N GLY A 60 -18.22 -16.72 -14.23
CA GLY A 60 -18.40 -17.99 -13.53
C GLY A 60 -19.68 -18.03 -12.70
N ASP A 61 -19.99 -17.00 -11.91
CA ASP A 61 -21.21 -16.95 -11.09
C ASP A 61 -22.50 -16.92 -11.94
N ALA A 62 -22.42 -16.31 -13.13
CA ALA A 62 -23.49 -16.30 -14.11
C ALA A 62 -23.69 -17.65 -14.82
N SER A 63 -22.67 -18.52 -14.83
CA SER A 63 -22.71 -19.80 -15.53
C SER A 63 -23.62 -20.83 -14.83
N PRO A 64 -24.65 -21.37 -15.52
CA PRO A 64 -25.43 -22.48 -15.00
C PRO A 64 -24.57 -23.72 -14.72
N GLU A 65 -23.56 -23.99 -15.56
CA GLU A 65 -22.67 -25.16 -15.39
C GLU A 65 -21.90 -25.13 -14.07
N TYR A 66 -21.45 -23.94 -13.65
CA TYR A 66 -20.77 -23.71 -12.37
C TYR A 66 -21.73 -23.86 -11.19
N ARG A 67 -22.91 -23.24 -11.26
CA ARG A 67 -23.93 -23.31 -10.22
C ARG A 67 -24.43 -24.74 -10.00
N ASP A 68 -24.69 -25.48 -11.08
CA ASP A 68 -25.00 -26.92 -11.05
C ASP A 68 -23.88 -27.72 -10.38
N CYS A 69 -22.62 -27.42 -10.71
CA CYS A 69 -21.46 -28.13 -10.19
C CYS A 69 -21.32 -27.94 -8.69
N VAL A 70 -21.39 -26.69 -8.22
CA VAL A 70 -21.26 -26.36 -6.80
C VAL A 70 -22.41 -27.00 -6.01
N ALA A 71 -23.67 -26.86 -6.46
CA ALA A 71 -24.82 -27.48 -5.78
C ALA A 71 -24.75 -29.03 -5.72
N SER A 72 -24.34 -29.67 -6.83
CA SER A 72 -24.12 -31.12 -6.87
C SER A 72 -22.96 -31.56 -5.95
N CYS A 73 -21.91 -30.75 -5.86
CA CYS A 73 -20.74 -31.03 -5.05
C CYS A 73 -21.03 -30.84 -3.56
N GLU A 74 -21.69 -29.74 -3.16
CA GLU A 74 -22.05 -29.49 -1.76
C GLU A 74 -22.94 -30.60 -1.17
N HIS A 75 -23.81 -31.18 -2.02
CA HIS A 75 -24.66 -32.30 -1.62
C HIS A 75 -23.92 -33.64 -1.48
N SER A 76 -22.87 -33.89 -2.29
CA SER A 76 -22.28 -35.24 -2.44
C SER A 76 -20.78 -35.37 -2.12
N GLY A 77 -20.06 -34.26 -1.97
CA GLY A 77 -18.59 -34.20 -1.94
C GLY A 77 -17.92 -34.47 -3.29
N CYS A 78 -18.69 -34.68 -4.37
CA CYS A 78 -18.23 -35.10 -5.69
C CYS A 78 -18.64 -34.11 -6.79
N LEU A 79 -17.76 -33.89 -7.78
CA LEU A 79 -18.13 -33.15 -8.99
C LEU A 79 -19.15 -33.94 -9.84
N PRO A 80 -20.02 -33.26 -10.60
CA PRO A 80 -20.94 -33.92 -11.54
C PRO A 80 -20.17 -34.80 -12.53
N PRO A 81 -20.71 -35.96 -12.97
CA PRO A 81 -20.03 -36.87 -13.90
C PRO A 81 -19.44 -36.18 -15.15
N ARG A 82 -20.17 -35.21 -15.74
CA ARG A 82 -19.69 -34.40 -16.89
C ARG A 82 -18.39 -33.61 -16.64
N LEU A 83 -18.07 -33.30 -15.39
CA LEU A 83 -16.90 -32.52 -14.99
C LEU A 83 -15.77 -33.33 -14.33
N ARG A 84 -16.02 -34.57 -13.89
CA ARG A 84 -15.03 -35.40 -13.16
C ARG A 84 -13.71 -35.55 -13.92
N ARG A 85 -13.76 -35.81 -15.23
CA ARG A 85 -12.56 -35.98 -16.09
C ARG A 85 -11.68 -34.73 -16.18
N TRP A 86 -12.23 -33.54 -15.91
CA TRP A 86 -11.50 -32.27 -15.99
C TRP A 86 -10.84 -31.86 -14.66
N ASN A 87 -11.20 -32.52 -13.55
CA ASN A 87 -10.53 -32.37 -12.26
C ASN A 87 -10.53 -33.71 -11.49
N PRO A 88 -9.81 -34.76 -11.98
CA PRO A 88 -9.99 -36.13 -11.49
C PRO A 88 -9.68 -36.32 -9.99
N THR A 89 -8.77 -35.49 -9.46
CA THR A 89 -8.34 -35.52 -8.05
C THR A 89 -9.45 -35.17 -7.07
N ALA A 90 -10.45 -34.38 -7.47
CA ALA A 90 -11.68 -34.12 -6.72
C ALA A 90 -12.93 -34.77 -7.32
N GLY A 91 -12.89 -35.10 -8.61
CA GLY A 91 -13.99 -35.74 -9.32
C GLY A 91 -14.25 -37.19 -8.92
N GLY A 92 -13.23 -37.93 -8.47
CA GLY A 92 -13.35 -39.36 -8.23
C GLY A 92 -13.48 -40.11 -9.56
N GLY A 93 -12.37 -40.21 -10.30
CA GLY A 93 -12.29 -40.98 -11.54
C GLY A 93 -12.32 -42.50 -11.31
N GLU A 94 -12.25 -43.25 -12.41
CA GLU A 94 -12.22 -44.71 -12.44
C GLU A 94 -10.82 -45.19 -12.86
N GLY A 95 -10.19 -46.09 -12.09
CA GLY A 95 -8.89 -46.68 -12.49
C GLY A 95 -8.06 -47.34 -11.38
N GLY A 96 -7.96 -46.75 -10.19
CA GLY A 96 -7.08 -47.25 -9.13
C GLY A 96 -7.55 -46.95 -7.70
N GLY A 97 -8.28 -47.87 -7.08
CA GLY A 97 -8.77 -47.72 -5.69
C GLY A 97 -9.72 -46.53 -5.54
N GLU A 98 -10.64 -46.38 -6.50
CA GLU A 98 -11.09 -45.07 -6.95
C GLU A 98 -12.63 -44.96 -7.07
N GLY A 99 -13.15 -43.74 -6.90
CA GLY A 99 -14.58 -43.44 -6.84
C GLY A 99 -15.03 -42.70 -5.57
N ALA A 100 -14.20 -42.67 -4.52
CA ALA A 100 -14.50 -41.92 -3.29
C ALA A 100 -14.39 -40.40 -3.49
N CYS A 101 -15.47 -39.69 -3.18
CA CYS A 101 -15.57 -38.23 -3.21
C CYS A 101 -14.55 -37.56 -2.26
N ARG A 102 -13.68 -36.69 -2.79
CA ARG A 102 -12.52 -36.13 -2.05
C ARG A 102 -12.70 -34.69 -1.56
N ILE A 103 -13.94 -34.22 -1.38
CA ILE A 103 -14.26 -32.94 -0.74
C ILE A 103 -15.08 -33.21 0.53
N ALA A 104 -14.80 -32.49 1.62
CA ALA A 104 -15.34 -32.77 2.96
C ALA A 104 -16.76 -32.19 3.17
N CYS A 105 -17.77 -32.81 2.57
CA CYS A 105 -19.16 -32.35 2.62
C CYS A 105 -20.03 -33.19 3.58
N PRO A 106 -21.18 -32.68 4.08
CA PRO A 106 -21.93 -33.34 5.15
C PRO A 106 -22.32 -34.80 4.87
N ALA A 107 -22.56 -35.16 3.60
CA ALA A 107 -22.92 -36.52 3.20
C ALA A 107 -21.74 -37.53 3.24
N ASN A 108 -20.49 -37.08 3.15
CA ASN A 108 -19.29 -37.94 3.10
C ASN A 108 -18.22 -37.61 4.16
N ALA A 109 -18.39 -36.56 4.97
CA ALA A 109 -17.40 -36.07 5.92
C ALA A 109 -16.97 -37.11 6.97
N ALA A 110 -17.86 -38.03 7.37
CA ALA A 110 -17.51 -39.13 8.28
C ALA A 110 -16.50 -40.13 7.69
N ALA A 111 -16.38 -40.19 6.35
CA ALA A 111 -15.48 -41.08 5.62
C ALA A 111 -14.25 -40.36 5.02
N TYR A 112 -14.16 -39.02 5.12
CA TYR A 112 -13.11 -38.25 4.44
C TYR A 112 -12.43 -37.22 5.36
N ALA A 113 -11.11 -37.37 5.51
CA ALA A 113 -10.26 -36.46 6.26
C ALA A 113 -9.49 -35.52 5.31
N PRO A 114 -9.87 -34.22 5.20
CA PRO A 114 -9.17 -33.29 4.33
C PRO A 114 -7.70 -33.05 4.77
N PRO A 115 -6.79 -32.74 3.82
CA PRO A 115 -5.39 -32.46 4.12
C PRO A 115 -5.20 -31.43 5.23
N LEU A 116 -4.16 -31.60 6.06
CA LEU A 116 -3.91 -30.73 7.22
C LEU A 116 -3.86 -29.25 6.84
N ALA A 117 -3.24 -28.92 5.70
CA ALA A 117 -3.22 -27.58 5.13
C ALA A 117 -4.62 -26.96 4.94
N LEU A 118 -5.60 -27.74 4.43
CA LEU A 118 -6.96 -27.25 4.21
C LEU A 118 -7.71 -27.08 5.54
N ARG A 119 -7.44 -27.96 6.52
CA ARG A 119 -8.00 -27.84 7.88
C ARG A 119 -7.46 -26.63 8.64
N LEU A 120 -6.15 -26.37 8.56
CA LEU A 120 -5.51 -25.20 9.17
C LEU A 120 -6.00 -23.88 8.53
N ALA A 121 -6.08 -23.85 7.19
CA ALA A 121 -6.63 -22.71 6.45
C ALA A 121 -8.17 -22.62 6.49
N ARG A 122 -8.87 -23.52 7.20
CA ARG A 122 -10.34 -23.53 7.35
C ARG A 122 -11.09 -23.45 6.02
N TRP A 123 -10.78 -24.38 5.11
CA TRP A 123 -11.62 -24.66 3.96
C TRP A 123 -12.81 -25.52 4.39
N ASP A 124 -14.00 -25.13 3.94
CA ASP A 124 -15.27 -25.80 4.15
C ASP A 124 -15.76 -26.42 2.83
N CYS A 125 -16.77 -27.29 2.93
CA CYS A 125 -17.39 -27.97 1.78
C CYS A 125 -17.72 -27.01 0.61
N ALA A 126 -18.35 -25.87 0.89
CA ALA A 126 -18.80 -24.93 -0.12
C ALA A 126 -17.63 -24.25 -0.85
N ALA A 127 -16.68 -23.69 -0.08
CA ALA A 127 -15.49 -23.05 -0.64
C ALA A 127 -14.58 -24.01 -1.41
N ASP A 128 -14.51 -25.28 -0.98
CA ASP A 128 -13.70 -26.30 -1.64
C ASP A 128 -14.38 -26.86 -2.91
N CYS A 129 -15.71 -27.05 -2.88
CA CYS A 129 -16.52 -27.34 -4.06
C CYS A 129 -16.46 -26.22 -5.10
N ALA A 130 -16.59 -24.96 -4.69
CA ALA A 130 -16.42 -23.79 -5.55
C ALA A 130 -15.07 -23.81 -6.28
N TYR A 131 -13.97 -23.99 -5.54
CA TYR A 131 -12.62 -24.09 -6.08
C TYR A 131 -12.45 -25.23 -7.08
N HIS A 132 -12.92 -26.44 -6.76
CA HIS A 132 -12.76 -27.59 -7.65
C HIS A 132 -13.67 -27.54 -8.89
N CYS A 133 -14.88 -27.00 -8.77
CA CYS A 133 -15.79 -26.74 -9.89
C CYS A 133 -15.25 -25.66 -10.84
N MET A 134 -14.73 -24.56 -10.29
CA MET A 134 -14.03 -23.51 -11.04
C MET A 134 -12.90 -24.10 -11.90
N TRP A 135 -11.98 -24.85 -11.29
CA TRP A 135 -10.86 -25.46 -12.02
C TRP A 135 -11.30 -26.53 -13.04
N ALA A 136 -12.35 -27.31 -12.76
CA ALA A 136 -12.90 -28.28 -13.71
C ALA A 136 -13.51 -27.60 -14.95
N ILE A 137 -14.18 -26.47 -14.76
CA ILE A 137 -14.80 -25.70 -15.85
C ILE A 137 -13.73 -24.96 -16.65
N GLU A 138 -12.79 -24.25 -16.02
CA GLU A 138 -11.69 -23.61 -16.75
C GLU A 138 -10.85 -24.64 -17.56
N ALA A 139 -10.65 -25.85 -17.05
CA ALA A 139 -10.01 -26.94 -17.80
C ALA A 139 -10.86 -27.40 -19.01
N ARG A 140 -12.18 -27.61 -18.84
CA ARG A 140 -13.10 -27.90 -19.96
C ARG A 140 -13.08 -26.80 -21.02
N ARG A 141 -13.18 -25.55 -20.59
CA ARG A 141 -13.25 -24.35 -21.43
C ARG A 141 -11.97 -24.18 -22.25
N ARG A 142 -10.81 -24.27 -21.60
CA ARG A 142 -9.49 -24.24 -22.26
C ARG A 142 -9.36 -25.35 -23.31
N ALA A 143 -9.83 -26.56 -23.02
CA ALA A 143 -9.80 -27.68 -23.97
C ALA A 143 -10.79 -27.52 -25.15
N ALA A 144 -11.84 -26.71 -25.00
CA ALA A 144 -12.74 -26.32 -26.08
C ALA A 144 -12.23 -25.11 -26.89
N GLY A 145 -11.03 -24.59 -26.59
CA GLY A 145 -10.46 -23.40 -27.23
C GLY A 145 -10.94 -22.07 -26.65
N GLU A 146 -11.73 -22.08 -25.56
CA GLU A 146 -12.13 -20.87 -24.85
C GLU A 146 -10.95 -20.33 -24.03
N LEU A 147 -10.17 -19.40 -24.59
CA LEU A 147 -8.95 -18.86 -23.94
C LEU A 147 -9.21 -17.72 -22.95
N THR A 148 -10.43 -17.19 -22.87
CA THR A 148 -10.81 -16.13 -21.92
C THR A 148 -11.05 -16.72 -20.53
N VAL A 149 -10.12 -16.48 -19.61
CA VAL A 149 -10.28 -16.82 -18.19
C VAL A 149 -11.50 -16.08 -17.62
N TRP A 150 -12.31 -16.76 -16.81
CA TRP A 150 -13.47 -16.16 -16.13
C TRP A 150 -13.16 -15.78 -14.69
N LYS A 151 -13.87 -14.77 -14.15
CA LYS A 151 -13.94 -14.55 -12.70
C LYS A 151 -15.03 -15.43 -12.07
N TYR A 152 -14.81 -15.82 -10.82
CA TYR A 152 -15.69 -16.65 -9.99
C TYR A 152 -15.75 -16.01 -8.59
N GLY A 153 -16.95 -15.75 -8.05
CA GLY A 153 -17.12 -14.93 -6.84
C GLY A 153 -16.55 -13.51 -6.97
N GLY A 154 -16.36 -13.00 -8.19
CA GLY A 154 -15.64 -11.75 -8.45
C GLY A 154 -14.10 -11.83 -8.39
N LYS A 155 -13.52 -12.99 -8.08
CA LYS A 155 -12.07 -13.23 -8.04
C LYS A 155 -11.58 -14.04 -9.24
N TRP A 156 -10.28 -13.96 -9.52
CA TRP A 156 -9.62 -14.78 -10.55
C TRP A 156 -9.33 -16.22 -10.04
N PRO A 157 -9.18 -17.22 -10.93
CA PRO A 157 -8.86 -18.59 -10.54
C PRO A 157 -7.38 -18.75 -10.19
N PHE A 158 -7.08 -18.73 -8.89
CA PHE A 158 -5.74 -19.02 -8.35
C PHE A 158 -5.52 -20.52 -8.08
N LEU A 159 -4.27 -20.96 -8.16
CA LEU A 159 -3.83 -22.29 -7.72
C LEU A 159 -3.56 -22.26 -6.21
N ARG A 160 -4.29 -23.09 -5.46
CA ARG A 160 -4.15 -23.15 -3.99
C ARG A 160 -2.85 -23.89 -3.61
N VAL A 161 -1.91 -23.19 -2.98
CA VAL A 161 -0.60 -23.76 -2.56
C VAL A 161 -0.57 -23.89 -1.03
N ALA A 162 -0.31 -25.10 -0.52
CA ALA A 162 -0.28 -25.40 0.91
C ALA A 162 -1.51 -24.87 1.70
N GLY A 163 -2.67 -24.83 1.06
CA GLY A 163 -3.92 -24.33 1.64
C GLY A 163 -4.15 -22.82 1.50
N MET A 164 -3.13 -22.04 1.12
CA MET A 164 -3.26 -20.61 0.82
C MET A 164 -3.99 -20.39 -0.51
N GLN A 165 -4.93 -19.44 -0.54
CA GLN A 165 -5.69 -19.08 -1.73
C GLN A 165 -4.83 -18.34 -2.76
N GLU A 166 -4.12 -17.30 -2.32
CA GLU A 166 -3.42 -16.31 -3.17
C GLU A 166 -1.93 -16.28 -2.76
N ALA A 167 -1.25 -17.42 -2.94
CA ALA A 167 0.03 -17.72 -2.30
C ALA A 167 1.18 -16.74 -2.63
N ALA A 168 1.18 -16.12 -3.82
CA ALA A 168 2.14 -15.07 -4.16
C ALA A 168 1.87 -13.79 -3.33
N SER A 169 0.61 -13.35 -3.26
CA SER A 169 0.18 -12.21 -2.42
C SER A 169 0.53 -12.44 -0.94
N VAL A 170 0.39 -13.66 -0.41
CA VAL A 170 0.83 -14.00 0.96
C VAL A 170 2.34 -13.79 1.13
N ALA A 171 3.15 -14.35 0.22
CA ALA A 171 4.61 -14.25 0.29
C ALA A 171 5.09 -12.78 0.21
N PHE A 172 4.48 -11.98 -0.67
CA PHE A 172 4.83 -10.56 -0.82
C PHE A 172 4.26 -9.67 0.30
N SER A 173 3.11 -10.02 0.89
CA SER A 173 2.63 -9.40 2.14
C SER A 173 3.63 -9.62 3.28
N ILE A 174 4.15 -10.85 3.43
CA ILE A 174 5.18 -11.18 4.44
C ILE A 174 6.49 -10.43 4.15
N ALA A 175 6.87 -10.27 2.88
CA ALA A 175 8.04 -9.47 2.50
C ALA A 175 7.88 -7.98 2.89
N ASN A 176 6.70 -7.38 2.67
CA ASN A 176 6.39 -6.03 3.13
C ASN A 176 6.42 -5.92 4.66
N LEU A 177 5.78 -6.86 5.37
CA LEU A 177 5.80 -6.94 6.84
C LEU A 177 7.24 -6.95 7.39
N ALA A 178 8.11 -7.79 6.80
CA ALA A 178 9.52 -7.87 7.16
C ALA A 178 10.29 -6.57 6.85
N ALA A 179 10.02 -5.93 5.71
CA ALA A 179 10.62 -4.66 5.32
C ALA A 179 10.23 -3.52 6.28
N HIS A 180 8.95 -3.43 6.67
CA HIS A 180 8.48 -2.47 7.67
C HIS A 180 9.06 -2.76 9.07
N ALA A 181 9.15 -4.03 9.48
CA ALA A 181 9.76 -4.41 10.75
C ALA A 181 11.29 -4.14 10.79
N ALA A 182 12.00 -4.25 9.67
CA ALA A 182 13.39 -3.82 9.54
C ALA A 182 13.51 -2.29 9.57
N GLY A 183 12.64 -1.59 8.84
CA GLY A 183 12.55 -0.14 8.81
C GLY A 183 12.30 0.48 10.18
N LEU A 184 11.35 -0.06 10.95
CA LEU A 184 11.04 0.42 12.30
C LEU A 184 12.18 0.20 13.29
N ARG A 185 12.94 -0.90 13.17
CA ARG A 185 14.17 -1.09 13.96
C ARG A 185 15.22 -0.04 13.63
N ARG A 186 15.44 0.28 12.34
CA ARG A 186 16.34 1.36 11.90
C ARG A 186 15.88 2.73 12.40
N PHE A 187 14.59 3.04 12.28
CA PHE A 187 14.01 4.30 12.77
C PHE A 187 14.12 4.44 14.29
N ALA A 188 13.81 3.38 15.06
CA ALA A 188 13.99 3.37 16.50
C ALA A 188 15.47 3.48 16.93
N ALA A 189 16.42 2.97 16.14
CA ALA A 189 17.85 3.21 16.37
C ALA A 189 18.22 4.69 16.11
N ALA A 190 17.74 5.29 15.02
CA ALA A 190 17.94 6.70 14.73
C ALA A 190 17.35 7.62 15.82
N LEU A 191 16.15 7.32 16.33
CA LEU A 191 15.54 8.05 17.44
C LEU A 191 16.37 7.98 18.73
N ARG A 192 16.99 6.84 19.05
CA ARG A 192 17.89 6.71 20.20
C ARG A 192 19.21 7.46 20.00
N ALA A 193 19.79 7.38 18.80
CA ALA A 193 21.03 8.09 18.46
C ALA A 193 20.86 9.61 18.40
N ALA A 194 19.64 10.10 18.15
CA ALA A 194 19.27 11.51 18.20
C ALA A 194 18.70 11.97 19.54
N ALA A 195 18.58 11.09 20.54
CA ALA A 195 18.13 11.46 21.87
C ALA A 195 19.26 12.19 22.63
N PRO A 196 18.95 13.19 23.49
CA PRO A 196 19.95 13.88 24.30
C PRO A 196 20.50 12.97 25.41
N GLY A 197 21.53 12.18 25.09
CA GLY A 197 22.44 11.59 26.07
C GLY A 197 23.54 12.58 26.44
N GLY A 198 23.98 12.57 27.69
CA GLY A 198 25.13 13.38 28.14
C GLY A 198 26.46 12.91 27.52
N GLU A 199 27.50 13.74 27.47
CA GLU A 199 27.65 15.04 28.13
C GLU A 199 27.09 16.22 27.32
N ALA A 200 26.57 17.22 28.02
CA ALA A 200 26.26 18.51 27.41
C ALA A 200 27.56 19.31 27.21
N ALA A 201 28.23 19.10 26.06
CA ALA A 201 29.43 19.86 25.67
C ALA A 201 29.17 21.37 25.85
N ALA A 202 29.97 21.99 26.72
CA ALA A 202 29.59 23.23 27.40
C ALA A 202 29.16 24.36 26.43
N GLY A 203 27.95 24.88 26.64
CA GLY A 203 27.42 26.06 25.93
C GLY A 203 26.51 25.78 24.73
N LYS A 204 26.17 24.53 24.41
CA LYS A 204 25.13 24.21 23.40
C LYS A 204 23.84 23.67 24.05
N PRO A 205 22.64 24.12 23.62
CA PRO A 205 21.39 23.55 24.09
C PRO A 205 21.28 22.08 23.64
N ALA A 206 20.78 21.21 24.52
CA ALA A 206 20.59 19.80 24.22
C ALA A 206 19.62 19.61 23.05
N PRO A 207 19.85 18.64 22.14
CA PRO A 207 18.96 18.38 21.01
C PRO A 207 17.58 17.97 21.52
N ALA A 208 16.55 18.72 21.10
CA ALA A 208 15.18 18.42 21.47
C ALA A 208 14.74 17.07 20.87
N ALA A 209 14.08 16.24 21.67
CA ALA A 209 13.57 14.94 21.24
C ALA A 209 12.68 15.09 19.98
N TYR A 210 12.90 14.22 18.99
CA TYR A 210 12.28 14.34 17.66
C TYR A 210 10.74 14.36 17.74
N PRO A 211 10.08 15.52 17.47
CA PRO A 211 8.71 15.77 17.92
C PRO A 211 7.64 15.03 17.12
N TYR A 212 8.01 14.45 15.98
CA TYR A 212 7.10 13.72 15.10
C TYR A 212 7.14 12.20 15.32
N ALA A 213 7.94 11.71 16.29
CA ALA A 213 8.17 10.28 16.52
C ALA A 213 6.87 9.47 16.65
N TRP A 214 5.91 9.98 17.41
CA TRP A 214 4.62 9.32 17.67
C TRP A 214 3.82 9.03 16.38
N ALA A 215 3.84 9.94 15.40
CA ALA A 215 3.09 9.80 14.15
C ALA A 215 3.71 8.72 13.26
N TRP A 216 5.04 8.68 13.16
CA TRP A 216 5.77 7.64 12.44
C TRP A 216 5.68 6.27 13.09
N LEU A 217 5.65 6.20 14.43
CA LEU A 217 5.41 4.96 15.17
C LEU A 217 3.98 4.44 14.99
N LEU A 218 2.98 5.33 14.97
CA LEU A 218 1.59 4.99 14.65
C LEU A 218 1.45 4.46 13.22
N TYR A 219 2.02 5.16 12.24
CA TYR A 219 2.09 4.68 10.85
C TYR A 219 2.82 3.34 10.73
N GLY A 220 3.89 3.15 11.51
CA GLY A 220 4.61 1.89 11.62
C GLY A 220 3.74 0.74 12.12
N ALA A 221 3.05 0.94 13.24
CA ALA A 221 2.13 -0.05 13.81
C ALA A 221 0.97 -0.37 12.84
N ALA A 222 0.39 0.64 12.20
CA ALA A 222 -0.63 0.46 11.17
C ALA A 222 -0.10 -0.34 9.97
N SER A 223 1.16 -0.09 9.55
CA SER A 223 1.81 -0.84 8.46
C SER A 223 1.98 -2.33 8.83
N LEU A 224 2.52 -2.62 10.01
CA LEU A 224 2.69 -4.00 10.48
C LEU A 224 1.34 -4.73 10.56
N ASN A 225 0.31 -4.06 11.09
CA ASN A 225 -1.04 -4.61 11.20
C ASN A 225 -1.68 -4.86 9.81
N ALA A 226 -1.53 -3.94 8.86
CA ALA A 226 -2.02 -4.11 7.48
C ALA A 226 -1.38 -5.31 6.78
N TRP A 227 -0.05 -5.41 6.78
CA TRP A 227 0.63 -6.52 6.10
C TRP A 227 0.43 -7.89 6.78
N VAL A 228 0.13 -7.91 8.09
CA VAL A 228 -0.35 -9.14 8.78
C VAL A 228 -1.73 -9.53 8.26
N TRP A 229 -2.71 -8.62 8.26
CA TRP A 229 -4.07 -8.97 7.84
C TRP A 229 -4.19 -9.30 6.36
N SER A 230 -3.40 -8.64 5.50
CA SER A 230 -3.35 -9.00 4.07
C SER A 230 -2.76 -10.39 3.85
N ALA A 231 -1.67 -10.76 4.55
CA ALA A 231 -1.14 -12.13 4.49
C ALA A 231 -2.16 -13.19 4.98
N VAL A 232 -2.99 -12.85 5.97
CA VAL A 232 -4.05 -13.72 6.49
C VAL A 232 -5.26 -13.82 5.53
N PHE A 233 -5.69 -12.71 4.92
CA PHE A 233 -6.75 -12.67 3.91
C PHE A 233 -6.35 -13.44 2.64
N HIS A 234 -5.15 -13.20 2.12
CA HIS A 234 -4.60 -13.93 0.97
C HIS A 234 -4.33 -15.41 1.26
N THR A 235 -4.19 -15.79 2.55
CA THR A 235 -4.17 -17.20 2.96
C THR A 235 -5.58 -17.79 2.87
N ARG A 236 -6.58 -17.17 3.48
CA ARG A 236 -7.98 -17.60 3.41
C ARG A 236 -8.94 -16.41 3.44
N ASP A 237 -9.68 -16.28 2.36
CA ASP A 237 -10.76 -15.32 2.22
C ASP A 237 -11.98 -15.72 3.07
N THR A 238 -12.37 -14.86 4.00
CA THR A 238 -13.57 -14.97 4.83
C THR A 238 -14.07 -13.57 5.16
N ARG A 239 -15.36 -13.42 5.48
CA ARG A 239 -15.96 -12.16 5.95
C ARG A 239 -15.23 -11.50 7.14
N LEU A 240 -14.44 -12.26 7.91
CA LEU A 240 -13.64 -11.73 9.01
C LEU A 240 -12.28 -11.23 8.52
N THR A 241 -11.57 -12.05 7.74
CA THR A 241 -10.22 -11.73 7.24
C THR A 241 -10.25 -10.62 6.19
N GLU A 242 -11.25 -10.63 5.31
CA GLU A 242 -11.60 -9.55 4.37
C GLU A 242 -11.76 -8.21 5.08
N ARG A 243 -12.66 -8.14 6.07
CA ARG A 243 -12.93 -6.90 6.83
C ARG A 243 -11.69 -6.41 7.57
N LEU A 244 -10.89 -7.31 8.12
CA LEU A 244 -9.69 -6.94 8.86
C LEU A 244 -8.54 -6.51 7.95
N ASP A 245 -8.40 -7.04 6.73
CA ASP A 245 -7.46 -6.50 5.74
C ASP A 245 -7.86 -5.08 5.34
N TYR A 246 -9.11 -4.90 4.87
CA TYR A 246 -9.63 -3.59 4.45
C TYR A 246 -9.51 -2.52 5.54
N PHE A 247 -9.98 -2.78 6.76
CA PHE A 247 -9.91 -1.78 7.85
C PHE A 247 -8.47 -1.52 8.32
N SER A 248 -7.55 -2.46 8.12
CA SER A 248 -6.13 -2.26 8.42
C SER A 248 -5.43 -1.44 7.34
N ALA A 249 -5.77 -1.64 6.07
CA ALA A 249 -5.35 -0.79 4.96
C ALA A 249 -5.91 0.64 5.10
N ASP A 250 -7.19 0.79 5.46
CA ASP A 250 -7.82 2.08 5.76
C ASP A 250 -7.07 2.81 6.90
N ALA A 251 -6.71 2.08 7.96
CA ALA A 251 -5.94 2.63 9.09
C ALA A 251 -4.52 3.06 8.69
N LEU A 252 -3.86 2.31 7.81
CA LEU A 252 -2.56 2.67 7.24
C LEU A 252 -2.65 3.95 6.38
N VAL A 253 -3.68 4.06 5.55
CA VAL A 253 -3.95 5.26 4.72
C VAL A 253 -4.26 6.48 5.60
N ALA A 254 -5.09 6.33 6.64
CA ALA A 254 -5.39 7.39 7.60
C ALA A 254 -4.15 7.83 8.39
N ALA A 255 -3.28 6.89 8.80
CA ALA A 255 -2.01 7.20 9.44
C ALA A 255 -1.04 7.92 8.48
N GLY A 256 -1.03 7.56 7.18
CA GLY A 256 -0.24 8.25 6.15
C GLY A 256 -0.66 9.71 5.96
N LEU A 257 -1.97 9.97 5.88
CA LEU A 257 -2.54 11.33 5.89
C LEU A 257 -2.14 12.12 7.13
N LEU A 258 -2.23 11.51 8.32
CA LEU A 258 -1.87 12.16 9.57
C LEU A 258 -0.38 12.51 9.65
N VAL A 259 0.49 11.58 9.24
CA VAL A 259 1.94 11.80 9.18
C VAL A 259 2.29 12.95 8.25
N VAL A 260 1.74 13.00 7.03
CA VAL A 260 2.06 14.10 6.11
C VAL A 260 1.51 15.44 6.61
N ALA A 261 0.30 15.48 7.17
CA ALA A 261 -0.26 16.70 7.75
C ALA A 261 0.60 17.25 8.89
N VAL A 262 0.95 16.40 9.86
CA VAL A 262 1.79 16.77 11.02
C VAL A 262 3.20 17.14 10.60
N ARG A 263 3.84 16.34 9.76
CA ARG A 263 5.25 16.54 9.38
C ARG A 263 5.44 17.69 8.40
N ALA A 264 4.57 17.82 7.39
CA ALA A 264 4.72 18.86 6.37
C ALA A 264 4.43 20.26 6.93
N ALA A 265 3.37 20.39 7.74
CA ALA A 265 3.02 21.65 8.42
C ALA A 265 3.81 21.89 9.73
N ARG A 266 4.79 21.03 10.06
CA ARG A 266 5.71 21.17 11.21
C ARG A 266 4.99 21.28 12.57
N LEU A 267 3.93 20.49 12.77
CA LEU A 267 3.06 20.55 13.95
C LEU A 267 3.71 19.85 15.17
N ALA A 268 4.83 20.38 15.64
CA ALA A 268 5.66 19.78 16.68
C ALA A 268 5.04 19.82 18.10
N ARG A 269 4.05 20.70 18.34
CA ARG A 269 3.31 20.76 19.60
C ARG A 269 2.08 19.83 19.55
N PRO A 270 1.84 18.96 20.54
CA PRO A 270 0.68 18.06 20.55
C PRO A 270 -0.67 18.78 20.34
N SER A 271 -0.84 19.96 20.94
CA SER A 271 -2.05 20.78 20.75
C SER A 271 -2.24 21.30 19.31
N ALA A 272 -1.17 21.46 18.54
CA ALA A 272 -1.25 21.80 17.11
C ALA A 272 -1.56 20.57 16.25
N ALA A 273 -1.07 19.38 16.65
CA ALA A 273 -1.36 18.12 15.97
C ALA A 273 -2.75 17.54 16.30
N ALA A 274 -3.41 18.00 17.36
CA ALA A 274 -4.71 17.51 17.81
C ALA A 274 -5.81 17.59 16.73
N ALA A 275 -5.87 18.69 15.98
CA ALA A 275 -6.86 18.88 14.91
C ALA A 275 -6.71 17.86 13.75
N PRO A 276 -5.55 17.69 13.10
CA PRO A 276 -5.39 16.66 12.08
C PRO A 276 -5.48 15.23 12.64
N ALA A 277 -5.06 14.99 13.89
CA ALA A 277 -5.22 13.68 14.54
C ALA A 277 -6.70 13.32 14.74
N ALA A 278 -7.51 14.26 15.23
CA ALA A 278 -8.95 14.10 15.33
C ALA A 278 -9.60 13.92 13.95
N ALA A 279 -9.20 14.70 12.94
CA ALA A 279 -9.74 14.56 11.58
C ALA A 279 -9.44 13.19 10.96
N ALA A 280 -8.21 12.67 11.11
CA ALA A 280 -7.84 11.35 10.63
C ALA A 280 -8.58 10.23 11.40
N GLY A 281 -8.64 10.31 12.73
CA GLY A 281 -9.30 9.32 13.57
C GLY A 281 -10.82 9.28 13.38
N LEU A 282 -11.49 10.43 13.34
CA LEU A 282 -12.93 10.53 13.09
C LEU A 282 -13.29 10.17 11.65
N GLY A 283 -12.45 10.53 10.67
CA GLY A 283 -12.61 10.12 9.27
C GLY A 283 -12.53 8.60 9.10
N LEU A 284 -11.51 7.97 9.69
CA LEU A 284 -11.37 6.50 9.73
C LEU A 284 -12.56 5.85 10.44
N ALA A 285 -12.94 6.33 11.62
CA ALA A 285 -14.07 5.77 12.37
C ALA A 285 -15.41 5.91 11.61
N TRP A 286 -15.63 7.02 10.91
CA TRP A 286 -16.81 7.22 10.06
C TRP A 286 -16.83 6.26 8.85
N HIS A 287 -15.69 6.11 8.18
CA HIS A 287 -15.52 5.22 7.04
C HIS A 287 -15.71 3.74 7.42
N VAL A 288 -15.01 3.27 8.45
CA VAL A 288 -15.15 1.92 9.00
C VAL A 288 -16.58 1.68 9.49
N ARG A 289 -17.25 2.66 10.13
CA ARG A 289 -18.66 2.55 10.53
C ARG A 289 -19.58 2.34 9.32
N TYR A 290 -19.36 3.04 8.21
CA TYR A 290 -20.13 2.83 6.98
C TYR A 290 -19.89 1.43 6.40
N MET A 291 -18.62 1.05 6.22
CA MET A 291 -18.25 -0.24 5.63
C MET A 291 -18.69 -1.44 6.48
N ALA A 292 -18.54 -1.36 7.81
CA ALA A 292 -18.86 -2.45 8.71
C ALA A 292 -20.37 -2.68 8.91
N PHE A 293 -21.17 -1.60 8.99
CA PHE A 293 -22.56 -1.63 9.46
C PHE A 293 -23.61 -1.11 8.48
N VAL A 294 -23.24 -0.42 7.39
CA VAL A 294 -24.20 0.09 6.39
C VAL A 294 -24.09 -0.70 5.09
N LYS A 295 -22.92 -0.70 4.45
CA LYS A 295 -22.63 -1.49 3.26
C LYS A 295 -21.12 -1.67 3.11
N PHE A 296 -20.66 -2.92 3.05
CA PHE A 296 -19.28 -3.22 2.66
C PHE A 296 -19.18 -3.04 1.15
N ASP A 297 -18.72 -1.85 0.71
CA ASP A 297 -18.72 -1.43 -0.69
C ASP A 297 -17.29 -1.17 -1.15
N TYR A 298 -16.69 -2.17 -1.82
CA TYR A 298 -15.32 -2.09 -2.36
C TYR A 298 -15.13 -0.87 -3.26
N GLY A 299 -16.14 -0.53 -4.08
CA GLY A 299 -16.11 0.60 -4.99
C GLY A 299 -16.24 1.96 -4.29
N TYR A 300 -16.74 2.02 -3.06
CA TYR A 300 -16.62 3.17 -2.17
C TYR A 300 -15.25 3.19 -1.50
N ASN A 301 -14.78 2.05 -0.98
CA ASN A 301 -13.47 1.93 -0.30
C ASN A 301 -12.33 2.41 -1.21
N MET A 302 -12.24 1.88 -2.42
CA MET A 302 -11.24 2.29 -3.42
C MET A 302 -11.27 3.81 -3.67
N LYS A 303 -12.44 4.43 -3.75
CA LYS A 303 -12.55 5.89 -3.96
C LYS A 303 -12.02 6.68 -2.76
N VAL A 304 -12.30 6.23 -1.54
CA VAL A 304 -11.78 6.86 -0.31
C VAL A 304 -10.26 6.69 -0.21
N CYS A 305 -9.75 5.47 -0.39
CA CYS A 305 -8.31 5.16 -0.35
C CYS A 305 -7.54 5.90 -1.44
N ILE A 306 -8.02 5.92 -2.69
CA ILE A 306 -7.37 6.63 -3.80
C ILE A 306 -7.37 8.14 -3.55
N ALA A 307 -8.48 8.73 -3.07
CA ALA A 307 -8.53 10.16 -2.78
C ALA A 307 -7.55 10.54 -1.65
N ALA A 308 -7.48 9.74 -0.59
CA ALA A 308 -6.55 9.91 0.52
C ALA A 308 -5.08 9.69 0.10
N GLY A 309 -4.80 8.69 -0.73
CA GLY A 309 -3.48 8.43 -1.31
C GLY A 309 -2.99 9.57 -2.20
N VAL A 310 -3.82 10.03 -3.15
CA VAL A 310 -3.52 11.17 -4.02
C VAL A 310 -3.30 12.46 -3.21
N ALA A 311 -4.11 12.72 -2.18
CA ALA A 311 -3.91 13.86 -1.28
C ALA A 311 -2.56 13.77 -0.52
N THR A 312 -2.22 12.57 -0.04
CA THR A 312 -0.93 12.30 0.63
C THR A 312 0.25 12.48 -0.31
N ALA A 313 0.14 11.99 -1.55
CA ALA A 313 1.15 12.15 -2.60
C ALA A 313 1.37 13.61 -2.96
N ALA A 314 0.30 14.36 -3.21
CA ALA A 314 0.36 15.78 -3.55
C ALA A 314 1.01 16.60 -2.42
N ALA A 315 0.64 16.34 -1.16
CA ALA A 315 1.24 16.99 0.00
C ALA A 315 2.76 16.70 0.12
N TRP A 316 3.19 15.46 -0.12
CA TRP A 316 4.63 15.13 -0.12
C TRP A 316 5.39 15.72 -1.31
N VAL A 317 4.79 15.80 -2.51
CA VAL A 317 5.42 16.43 -3.69
C VAL A 317 5.58 17.94 -3.46
N VAL A 318 4.54 18.61 -2.96
CA VAL A 318 4.60 20.04 -2.58
C VAL A 318 5.66 20.27 -1.50
N TRP A 319 5.71 19.42 -0.47
CA TRP A 319 6.75 19.50 0.56
C TRP A 319 8.15 19.28 -0.02
N ALA A 320 8.35 18.27 -0.88
CA ALA A 320 9.66 17.98 -1.48
C ALA A 320 10.16 19.11 -2.38
N ALA A 321 9.25 19.79 -3.10
CA ALA A 321 9.57 20.96 -3.91
C ALA A 321 9.97 22.17 -3.06
N ALA A 322 9.16 22.51 -2.04
CA ALA A 322 9.38 23.68 -1.18
C ALA A 322 10.51 23.49 -0.15
N SER A 323 10.79 22.25 0.27
CA SER A 323 11.74 21.95 1.33
C SER A 323 13.19 21.92 0.82
N ARG A 324 14.11 22.44 1.65
CA ARG A 324 15.57 22.30 1.47
C ARG A 324 16.14 21.02 2.10
N HIS A 325 15.30 20.08 2.53
CA HIS A 325 15.71 18.84 3.20
C HIS A 325 16.65 17.97 2.33
N PRO A 326 17.78 17.46 2.85
CA PRO A 326 18.75 16.70 2.04
C PRO A 326 18.13 15.44 1.42
N ALA A 327 17.28 14.71 2.15
CA ALA A 327 16.63 13.50 1.63
C ALA A 327 15.40 13.76 0.74
N ARG A 328 15.10 15.02 0.34
CA ARG A 328 13.92 15.34 -0.49
C ARG A 328 13.86 14.59 -1.83
N ARG A 329 15.03 14.27 -2.41
CA ARG A 329 15.10 13.43 -3.63
C ARG A 329 14.68 11.98 -3.36
N ARG A 330 15.13 11.37 -2.25
CA ARG A 330 14.74 10.00 -1.85
C ARG A 330 13.24 9.91 -1.57
N LEU A 331 12.68 10.90 -0.88
CA LEU A 331 11.24 11.04 -0.68
C LEU A 331 10.49 11.08 -2.02
N PHE A 332 10.90 11.95 -2.95
CA PHE A 332 10.26 12.07 -4.26
C PHE A 332 10.37 10.76 -5.07
N GLN A 333 11.52 10.09 -5.04
CA GLN A 333 11.72 8.79 -5.68
C GLN A 333 10.79 7.72 -5.10
N PHE A 334 10.66 7.63 -3.77
CA PHE A 334 9.71 6.73 -3.12
C PHE A 334 8.26 7.04 -3.50
N VAL A 335 7.84 8.32 -3.40
CA VAL A 335 6.46 8.73 -3.71
C VAL A 335 6.13 8.47 -5.18
N ALA A 336 7.04 8.75 -6.11
CA ALA A 336 6.83 8.45 -7.53
C ALA A 336 6.74 6.94 -7.78
N ALA A 337 7.65 6.14 -7.20
CA ALA A 337 7.70 4.70 -7.42
C ALA A 337 6.49 3.97 -6.80
N VAL A 338 6.04 4.34 -5.60
CA VAL A 338 4.89 3.68 -4.95
C VAL A 338 3.56 4.00 -5.65
N HIS A 339 3.43 5.19 -6.26
CA HIS A 339 2.24 5.53 -7.06
C HIS A 339 2.31 4.94 -8.49
N ALA A 340 3.51 4.75 -9.05
CA ALA A 340 3.68 3.97 -10.27
C ALA A 340 3.36 2.48 -10.03
N ALA A 341 3.73 1.92 -8.87
CA ALA A 341 3.33 0.58 -8.46
C ALA A 341 1.81 0.47 -8.27
N MET A 342 1.17 1.46 -7.65
CA MET A 342 -0.29 1.52 -7.48
C MET A 342 -1.08 1.47 -8.81
N ALA A 343 -0.48 1.91 -9.92
CA ALA A 343 -1.10 1.79 -11.25
C ALA A 343 -1.21 0.33 -11.74
N LEU A 344 -0.48 -0.62 -11.14
CA LEU A 344 -0.59 -2.05 -11.48
C LEU A 344 -1.95 -2.64 -11.09
N GLU A 345 -2.55 -2.19 -9.97
CA GLU A 345 -3.87 -2.67 -9.54
C GLU A 345 -4.99 -2.36 -10.55
N VAL A 346 -4.81 -1.31 -11.36
CA VAL A 346 -5.76 -0.90 -12.40
C VAL A 346 -5.75 -1.86 -13.61
N LEU A 347 -4.75 -2.75 -13.72
CA LEU A 347 -4.60 -3.67 -14.84
C LEU A 347 -5.49 -4.92 -14.75
N ASP A 348 -5.91 -5.31 -13.53
CA ASP A 348 -6.85 -6.41 -13.22
C ASP A 348 -6.77 -7.62 -14.20
N PHE A 349 -5.58 -8.24 -14.30
CA PHE A 349 -5.34 -9.35 -15.22
C PHE A 349 -5.32 -10.72 -14.50
N PRO A 350 -5.74 -11.82 -15.16
CA PRO A 350 -5.78 -13.16 -14.57
C PRO A 350 -4.38 -13.69 -14.23
N PRO A 351 -4.23 -14.48 -13.14
CA PRO A 351 -2.93 -14.81 -12.57
C PRO A 351 -2.05 -15.61 -13.54
N ILE A 352 -0.89 -15.04 -13.85
CA ILE A 352 0.17 -15.67 -14.64
C ILE A 352 0.65 -16.91 -13.88
N GLY A 353 0.67 -18.05 -14.57
CA GLY A 353 0.98 -19.35 -13.97
C GLY A 353 -0.01 -19.80 -12.88
N GLY A 354 -1.19 -19.18 -12.78
CA GLY A 354 -2.17 -19.42 -11.71
C GLY A 354 -1.75 -18.88 -10.34
N LEU A 355 -0.68 -18.07 -10.25
CA LEU A 355 -0.13 -17.55 -9.00
C LEU A 355 0.04 -16.03 -8.96
N LEU A 356 0.41 -15.39 -10.08
CA LEU A 356 0.88 -14.00 -10.09
C LEU A 356 -0.06 -13.09 -10.89
N ASP A 357 -0.95 -12.36 -10.21
CA ASP A 357 -1.87 -11.40 -10.81
C ASP A 357 -1.39 -9.93 -10.67
N ALA A 358 -2.25 -8.99 -11.03
CA ALA A 358 -2.03 -7.55 -10.90
C ALA A 358 -1.77 -7.09 -9.44
N HIS A 359 -2.53 -7.61 -8.48
CA HIS A 359 -2.41 -7.26 -7.06
C HIS A 359 -1.16 -7.90 -6.44
N ALA A 360 -0.86 -9.18 -6.70
CA ALA A 360 0.39 -9.80 -6.26
C ALA A 360 1.64 -9.06 -6.78
N LEU A 361 1.62 -8.53 -8.01
CA LEU A 361 2.70 -7.66 -8.51
C LEU A 361 2.81 -6.34 -7.73
N TRP A 362 1.70 -5.72 -7.34
CA TRP A 362 1.73 -4.52 -6.49
C TRP A 362 2.43 -4.82 -5.15
N HIS A 363 2.05 -5.89 -4.45
CA HIS A 363 2.73 -6.34 -3.24
C HIS A 363 4.23 -6.60 -3.46
N ALA A 364 4.60 -7.25 -4.57
CA ALA A 364 5.98 -7.56 -4.91
C ALA A 364 6.85 -6.30 -5.10
N VAL A 365 6.27 -5.23 -5.64
CA VAL A 365 6.97 -3.96 -5.92
C VAL A 365 7.02 -3.04 -4.69
N THR A 366 6.02 -3.07 -3.79
CA THR A 366 6.04 -2.24 -2.56
C THR A 366 7.13 -2.67 -1.56
N ALA A 367 7.40 -3.97 -1.44
CA ALA A 367 8.39 -4.51 -0.50
C ALA A 367 9.81 -3.91 -0.67
N PRO A 368 10.44 -3.89 -1.87
CA PRO A 368 11.74 -3.27 -2.09
C PRO A 368 11.72 -1.73 -2.10
N LEU A 369 10.55 -1.07 -2.17
CA LEU A 369 10.43 0.39 -2.03
C LEU A 369 10.40 0.84 -0.56
N THR A 370 9.87 0.01 0.34
CA THR A 370 9.77 0.30 1.79
C THR A 370 11.09 0.76 2.43
N PRO A 371 12.28 0.20 2.12
CA PRO A 371 13.56 0.75 2.60
C PRO A 371 13.79 2.24 2.30
N LEU A 372 13.39 2.74 1.13
CA LEU A 372 13.56 4.16 0.74
C LEU A 372 12.73 5.10 1.63
N TRP A 373 11.58 4.63 2.11
CA TRP A 373 10.70 5.35 3.00
C TRP A 373 11.32 5.52 4.39
N TYR A 374 11.86 4.44 4.96
CA TYR A 374 12.56 4.50 6.24
C TYR A 374 13.92 5.21 6.16
N ASP A 375 14.59 5.18 5.01
CA ASP A 375 15.75 6.03 4.72
C ASP A 375 15.41 7.53 4.82
N PHE A 376 14.25 7.94 4.31
CA PHE A 376 13.75 9.30 4.51
C PHE A 376 13.47 9.61 5.98
N MET A 377 12.77 8.72 6.71
CA MET A 377 12.48 8.92 8.14
C MET A 377 13.77 9.07 8.99
N CYS A 378 14.77 8.21 8.77
CA CYS A 378 16.02 8.26 9.51
C CYS A 378 16.83 9.53 9.19
N ALA A 379 16.85 9.96 7.92
CA ALA A 379 17.47 11.22 7.53
C ALA A 379 16.74 12.45 8.09
N ASP A 380 15.41 12.39 8.24
CA ASP A 380 14.60 13.45 8.83
C ASP A 380 14.84 13.61 10.34
N VAL A 381 15.00 12.50 11.06
CA VAL A 381 15.44 12.50 12.47
C VAL A 381 16.80 13.18 12.60
N ALA A 382 17.79 12.78 11.80
CA ALA A 382 19.13 13.37 11.82
C ALA A 382 19.12 14.87 11.44
N PHE A 383 18.30 15.27 10.47
CA PHE A 383 18.16 16.67 10.06
C PHE A 383 17.57 17.55 11.17
N ILE A 384 16.49 17.11 11.82
CA ILE A 384 15.90 17.84 12.96
C ILE A 384 16.89 17.92 14.14
N ALA A 385 17.59 16.82 14.46
CA ALA A 385 18.58 16.79 15.53
C ALA A 385 19.76 17.74 15.30
N ALA A 386 20.16 17.96 14.04
CA ALA A 386 21.16 18.95 13.64
C ALA A 386 20.64 20.41 13.63
N GLY A 387 19.48 20.70 14.23
CA GLY A 387 18.83 22.02 14.21
C GLY A 387 18.17 22.37 12.86
N GLY A 388 18.15 21.44 11.91
CA GLY A 388 17.61 21.64 10.57
C GLY A 388 16.12 21.95 10.60
N GLY A 389 15.75 23.12 10.09
CA GLY A 389 14.35 23.51 9.92
C GLY A 389 13.73 24.32 11.06
N GLY A 390 14.54 24.92 11.94
CA GLY A 390 14.11 26.08 12.71
C GLY A 390 13.66 27.22 11.78
N GLY A 391 12.43 27.70 11.96
CA GLY A 391 11.82 28.69 11.07
C GLY A 391 10.41 29.05 11.54
N GLY A 392 10.32 30.02 12.45
CA GLY A 392 9.10 30.39 13.18
C GLY A 392 8.97 29.66 14.51
N VAL A 393 8.74 30.31 15.66
CA VAL A 393 8.53 31.75 15.92
C VAL A 393 9.16 32.12 17.27
N GLY A 394 9.90 33.23 17.32
CA GLY A 394 10.39 33.84 18.57
C GLY A 394 11.86 34.26 18.51
N GLY A 395 12.16 35.46 19.03
CA GLY A 395 13.53 35.96 19.23
C GLY A 395 14.11 36.76 18.05
N SER A 396 14.32 38.06 18.28
CA SER A 396 15.22 38.87 17.46
C SER A 396 16.64 38.76 18.00
N THR A 397 17.56 38.18 17.24
CA THR A 397 19.00 38.47 17.34
C THR A 397 19.64 38.52 15.96
N SER A 398 20.56 39.45 15.78
CA SER A 398 21.36 39.64 14.58
C SER A 398 22.75 39.02 14.75
N GLY A 399 23.40 38.65 13.62
CA GLY A 399 24.85 38.42 13.57
C GLY A 399 25.30 37.07 13.00
N GLY A 400 26.47 37.08 12.34
CA GLY A 400 27.30 35.89 12.10
C GLY A 400 26.94 35.02 10.89
N GLY A 401 27.62 35.24 9.76
CA GLY A 401 27.69 34.27 8.66
C GLY A 401 28.90 33.33 8.76
N SER A 402 29.01 32.40 7.80
CA SER A 402 30.22 31.60 7.51
C SER A 402 30.73 30.61 8.58
N ALA A 403 30.02 29.48 8.75
CA ALA A 403 30.56 28.29 9.47
C ALA A 403 30.09 26.93 8.92
N ALA A 404 29.56 26.86 7.69
CA ALA A 404 28.78 25.70 7.20
C ALA A 404 29.43 24.86 6.07
N ALA A 405 30.71 25.10 5.72
CA ALA A 405 31.33 24.53 4.51
C ALA A 405 32.30 23.35 4.75
N ALA A 406 32.76 23.11 5.97
CA ALA A 406 33.95 22.28 6.24
C ALA A 406 33.69 20.77 6.49
N ALA A 407 32.43 20.33 6.64
CA ALA A 407 32.11 19.00 7.19
C ALA A 407 31.68 17.94 6.16
N ALA A 408 31.80 18.20 4.85
CA ALA A 408 31.15 17.41 3.80
C ALA A 408 32.09 16.58 2.89
N ALA A 409 33.39 16.47 3.23
CA ALA A 409 34.44 16.04 2.29
C ALA A 409 35.20 14.74 2.67
N ALA A 410 34.62 13.86 3.51
CA ALA A 410 35.35 12.76 4.16
C ALA A 410 34.72 11.35 4.03
N VAL A 411 33.95 11.07 2.98
CA VAL A 411 33.34 9.72 2.74
C VAL A 411 33.46 9.29 1.26
N ALA A 412 34.58 9.60 0.61
CA ALA A 412 34.77 9.38 -0.83
C ALA A 412 36.23 9.07 -1.23
N ALA A 413 36.87 8.09 -0.57
CA ALA A 413 38.12 7.49 -1.03
C ALA A 413 38.19 6.01 -0.60
N GLY A 414 38.65 5.14 -1.52
CA GLY A 414 38.95 3.73 -1.22
C GLY A 414 40.38 3.56 -0.66
N PRO A 415 40.71 2.37 -0.12
CA PRO A 415 42.02 2.14 0.49
C PRO A 415 43.14 2.00 -0.56
N GLY A 416 44.18 2.82 -0.42
CA GLY A 416 45.43 2.73 -1.16
C GLY A 416 46.55 3.42 -0.37
N ALA A 417 47.57 2.65 0.02
CA ALA A 417 48.73 3.13 0.79
C ALA A 417 49.90 3.53 -0.13
N PRO A 418 50.98 4.18 0.36
CA PRO A 418 51.27 4.60 1.73
C PRO A 418 51.59 6.11 1.90
N SER A 419 51.63 6.57 3.15
CA SER A 419 52.08 7.93 3.51
C SER A 419 53.59 7.97 3.81
N PRO A 420 54.30 9.09 3.51
CA PRO A 420 55.71 9.27 3.86
C PRO A 420 55.91 9.64 5.35
N THR A 421 57.09 9.31 5.87
CA THR A 421 57.53 9.63 7.24
C THR A 421 58.19 11.01 7.36
N PRO A 422 57.92 11.78 8.43
CA PRO A 422 58.90 12.66 9.06
C PRO A 422 59.60 11.93 10.23
N GLY A 423 60.88 12.21 10.46
CA GLY A 423 61.69 11.57 11.51
C GLY A 423 61.83 12.39 12.80
N GLY A 424 62.20 11.71 13.90
CA GLY A 424 62.60 12.30 15.18
C GLY A 424 63.23 11.21 16.07
N GLY A 425 64.45 11.43 16.57
CA GLY A 425 65.27 10.38 17.22
C GLY A 425 65.07 10.23 18.74
N GLY A 426 65.47 9.08 19.30
CA GLY A 426 65.22 8.79 20.73
C GLY A 426 65.88 7.54 21.35
N GLY A 427 67.19 7.30 21.12
CA GLY A 427 68.12 6.63 22.06
C GLY A 427 67.85 5.22 22.67
N GLY A 428 68.52 4.19 22.10
CA GLY A 428 69.23 3.12 22.86
C GLY A 428 68.46 1.90 23.40
N GLY A 429 69.11 0.73 23.54
CA GLY A 429 68.46 -0.39 24.27
C GLY A 429 69.03 -1.83 24.38
N ARG A 430 69.91 -2.34 23.50
CA ARG A 430 70.63 -3.67 23.61
C ARG A 430 69.82 -5.01 23.72
N ARG A 431 70.45 -6.11 23.25
CA ARG A 431 70.13 -7.58 23.43
C ARG A 431 68.96 -8.11 22.54
N ARG A 432 69.18 -9.12 21.67
CA ARG A 432 69.19 -10.62 21.84
C ARG A 432 67.79 -11.22 22.09
N ALA A 433 67.35 -12.35 21.48
CA ALA A 433 67.95 -13.23 20.44
C ALA A 433 66.96 -14.31 19.89
N VAL A 434 67.34 -14.97 18.77
CA VAL A 434 67.13 -16.43 18.42
C VAL A 434 65.73 -16.96 17.99
N ALA A 435 65.77 -17.89 17.01
CA ALA A 435 64.74 -18.86 16.52
C ALA A 435 63.45 -18.27 15.88
N ALA A 436 62.90 -18.73 14.74
CA ALA A 436 62.70 -20.07 14.12
C ALA A 436 61.47 -20.83 14.67
N GLY A 437 60.59 -21.43 13.85
CA GLY A 437 60.58 -21.50 12.38
C GLY A 437 59.33 -22.16 11.75
N GLU A 438 59.42 -22.42 10.45
CA GLU A 438 58.70 -23.37 9.57
C GLU A 438 57.34 -24.00 10.02
N THR A 439 56.20 -23.57 9.44
CA THR A 439 55.40 -24.27 8.38
C THR A 439 54.43 -25.40 8.88
N PRO A 440 53.70 -26.19 8.03
CA PRO A 440 52.34 -25.79 7.61
C PRO A 440 51.24 -26.90 7.59
N LYS A 441 50.04 -26.52 7.11
CA LYS A 441 48.93 -27.36 6.56
C LYS A 441 48.11 -28.29 7.49
N ARG A 442 46.79 -28.05 7.53
CA ARG A 442 45.68 -28.86 6.95
C ARG A 442 44.35 -28.13 7.21
N GLU A 443 43.46 -27.95 6.24
CA GLU A 443 42.52 -28.93 5.65
C GLU A 443 41.53 -29.55 6.65
N LEU A 444 40.37 -28.90 6.78
CA LEU A 444 39.04 -29.51 6.64
C LEU A 444 38.04 -28.42 6.20
#